data_AF-A0A6N7Y7D9-F1
#
_entry.id   AF-A0A6N7Y7D9-F1
#
_cell.length_a   1.000
_cell.length_b   1.000
_cell.length_c   1.000
_cell.angle_alpha   90.00
_cell.angle_beta   90.00
_cell.angle_gamma   90.00
#
_symmetry.space_group_name_H-M   'P 1'
#
loop_
_entity.id
_entity.type
_entity.pdbx_description
1 polymer ?
#
loop_
_entity_poly.entity_id
_entity_poly.type
_entity_poly.pdbx_seq_one_letter_code
_entity_poly.pdbx_strand_id
1 'polypeptide(L)'
;MKKLMMMVFISIIIIAGCSSGKYADEIDKAVNQQKKQQKLLADKQKGDVESNFDKKNANIYVYDKGKYVTIAYKPLKDDDEVHFYTYKITDDKAHYLKNFNSKSYSHAHDADYKEENMNLEE
;
A
#
# COMPACT_ATOMS: atom_id res chain seq x y z
N MET A 1 25.55 -25.50 -22.72
CA MET A 1 24.19 -25.32 -22.16
C MET A 1 24.14 -26.17 -20.90
N LYS A 2 24.00 -25.65 -19.69
CA LYS A 2 22.96 -24.77 -19.16
C LYS A 2 23.59 -23.80 -18.16
N LYS A 3 23.30 -22.50 -18.31
CA LYS A 3 23.69 -21.48 -17.33
C LYS A 3 22.88 -21.75 -16.05
N LEU A 4 23.56 -22.01 -14.94
CA LEU A 4 22.94 -21.96 -13.61
C LEU A 4 22.60 -20.48 -13.37
N MET A 5 21.33 -20.14 -13.58
CA MET A 5 20.82 -18.80 -13.32
C MET A 5 20.74 -18.67 -11.80
N MET A 6 21.74 -17.99 -11.23
CA MET A 6 21.78 -17.61 -9.83
C MET A 6 20.63 -16.61 -9.59
N MET A 7 19.48 -17.11 -9.15
CA MET A 7 18.37 -16.28 -8.68
C MET A 7 18.76 -15.76 -7.29
N VAL A 8 19.28 -14.55 -7.23
CA VAL A 8 19.51 -13.86 -5.96
C VAL A 8 18.14 -13.41 -5.46
N PHE A 9 17.54 -14.19 -4.57
CA PHE A 9 16.40 -13.76 -3.77
C PHE A 9 16.91 -12.73 -2.76
N ILE A 10 16.78 -11.44 -3.09
CA ILE A 10 16.93 -10.35 -2.13
C ILE A 10 15.65 -10.31 -1.30
N SER A 11 15.53 -11.21 -0.34
CA SER A 11 14.49 -11.16 0.69
C SER A 11 14.91 -10.10 1.71
N ILE A 12 14.54 -8.84 1.47
CA ILE A 12 14.66 -7.79 2.50
C ILE A 12 13.45 -7.97 3.43
N ILE A 13 13.68 -8.69 4.52
CA ILE A 13 12.78 -8.73 5.66
C ILE A 13 12.97 -7.40 6.40
N ILE A 14 12.03 -6.44 6.26
CA ILE A 14 12.01 -5.26 7.12
C ILE A 14 11.03 -5.48 8.26
N ILE A 15 11.61 -5.43 9.44
CA ILE A 15 11.05 -5.67 10.76
C ILE A 15 9.94 -4.65 11.04
N ALA A 16 8.81 -5.14 11.55
CA ALA A 16 7.70 -4.32 11.99
C ALA A 16 8.09 -3.45 13.21
N GLY A 17 7.96 -2.13 13.08
CA GLY A 17 7.95 -1.17 14.19
C GLY A 17 9.17 -0.25 14.26
N CYS A 18 8.94 1.07 14.16
CA CYS A 18 9.89 2.17 13.94
C CYS A 18 10.44 2.24 12.51
N SER A 19 9.98 3.21 11.72
CA SER A 19 10.22 3.31 10.27
C SER A 19 11.67 3.75 9.95
N SER A 20 12.59 2.79 9.96
CA SER A 20 13.94 2.96 9.41
C SER A 20 14.04 2.16 8.11
N GLY A 21 13.67 2.79 7.00
CA GLY A 21 13.64 2.14 5.69
C GLY A 21 13.54 3.14 4.53
N LYS A 22 13.84 2.68 3.32
CA LYS A 22 13.68 3.47 2.09
C LYS A 22 12.20 3.86 1.96
N TYR A 23 11.92 5.16 1.82
CA TYR A 23 10.57 5.75 1.74
C TYR A 23 9.68 5.62 3.00
N ALA A 24 10.29 5.36 4.16
CA ALA A 24 9.58 5.24 5.44
C ALA A 24 8.61 6.39 5.74
N ASP A 25 9.06 7.63 5.52
CA ASP A 25 8.30 8.84 5.81
C ASP A 25 7.10 9.00 4.86
N GLU A 26 7.30 8.77 3.56
CA GLU A 26 6.25 8.80 2.55
C GLU A 26 5.17 7.74 2.82
N ILE A 27 5.60 6.53 3.19
CA ILE A 27 4.71 5.42 3.56
C ILE A 27 3.94 5.78 4.83
N ASP A 28 4.60 6.28 5.88
CA ASP A 28 3.93 6.67 7.12
C ASP A 28 2.90 7.78 6.89
N LYS A 29 3.20 8.77 6.03
CA LYS A 29 2.27 9.82 5.62
C LYS A 29 1.02 9.24 4.94
N ALA A 30 1.21 8.32 3.98
CA ALA A 30 0.10 7.66 3.28
C ALA A 30 -0.74 6.78 4.23
N VAL A 31 -0.10 5.96 5.05
CA VAL A 31 -0.75 5.09 6.06
C VAL A 31 -1.57 5.92 7.04
N ASN A 32 -1.02 7.03 7.55
CA ASN A 32 -1.75 7.89 8.48
C ASN A 32 -2.97 8.54 7.82
N GLN A 33 -2.89 8.87 6.53
CA GLN A 33 -4.04 9.39 5.80
C GLN A 33 -5.09 8.31 5.52
N GLN A 34 -4.67 7.09 5.18
CA GLN A 34 -5.57 5.95 5.01
C GLN A 34 -6.32 5.62 6.30
N LYS A 35 -5.64 5.61 7.46
CA LYS A 35 -6.30 5.41 8.77
C LYS A 35 -7.43 6.42 9.02
N LYS A 36 -7.19 7.69 8.70
CA LYS A 36 -8.21 8.74 8.85
C LYS A 36 -9.39 8.51 7.90
N GLN A 37 -9.13 8.14 6.66
CA GLN A 37 -10.18 7.86 5.68
C GLN A 37 -11.00 6.62 6.04
N GLN A 38 -10.35 5.53 6.44
CA GLN A 38 -11.02 4.30 6.85
C GLN A 38 -11.97 4.55 8.02
N LYS A 39 -11.50 5.27 9.04
CA LYS A 39 -12.34 5.63 10.20
C LYS A 39 -13.57 6.45 9.77
N LEU A 40 -13.38 7.46 8.91
CA LEU A 40 -14.48 8.26 8.38
C LEU A 40 -15.49 7.45 7.54
N LEU A 41 -15.03 6.41 6.84
CA LEU A 41 -15.90 5.51 6.08
C LEU A 41 -16.67 4.58 7.03
N ALA A 42 -16.00 3.98 8.00
CA ALA A 42 -16.61 3.12 9.01
C ALA A 42 -17.71 3.84 9.81
N ASP A 43 -17.46 5.08 10.24
CA ASP A 43 -18.44 5.90 10.95
C ASP A 43 -19.70 6.18 10.10
N LYS A 44 -19.55 6.25 8.77
CA LYS A 44 -20.65 6.51 7.83
C LYS A 44 -21.41 5.26 7.43
N GLN A 45 -20.75 4.10 7.35
CA GLN A 45 -21.30 2.87 6.75
C GLN A 45 -21.78 1.81 7.76
N LYS A 46 -22.04 2.18 9.02
CA LYS A 46 -22.81 1.40 10.02
C LYS A 46 -22.62 -0.14 10.04
N GLY A 47 -21.41 -0.64 9.85
CA GLY A 47 -21.10 -2.05 10.10
C GLY A 47 -20.29 -2.75 9.00
N ASP A 48 -20.42 -2.31 7.75
CA ASP A 48 -19.89 -3.04 6.59
C ASP A 48 -18.42 -2.74 6.29
N VAL A 49 -17.89 -1.65 6.86
CA VAL A 49 -16.49 -1.22 6.68
C VAL A 49 -15.68 -1.60 7.91
N GLU A 50 -14.47 -2.10 7.69
CA GLU A 50 -13.54 -2.38 8.79
C GLU A 50 -13.22 -1.10 9.57
N SER A 51 -13.31 -1.15 10.90
CA SER A 51 -13.22 0.10 11.69
C SER A 51 -11.81 0.71 11.69
N ASN A 52 -10.79 -0.13 11.50
CA ASN A 52 -9.39 0.27 11.57
C ASN A 52 -8.59 -0.27 10.38
N PHE A 53 -7.73 0.57 9.83
CA PHE A 53 -6.70 0.16 8.88
C PHE A 53 -5.44 -0.31 9.63
N ASP A 54 -5.00 -1.54 9.36
CA ASP A 54 -3.68 -2.05 9.78
C ASP A 54 -2.80 -2.28 8.55
N LYS A 55 -1.63 -1.62 8.53
CA LYS A 55 -0.67 -1.73 7.44
C LYS A 55 -0.11 -3.15 7.28
N LYS A 56 -0.11 -3.95 8.35
CA LYS A 56 0.35 -5.35 8.30
C LYS A 56 -0.55 -6.24 7.44
N ASN A 57 -1.78 -5.81 7.20
CA ASN A 57 -2.74 -6.49 6.35
C ASN A 57 -2.93 -5.73 5.03
N ALA A 58 -1.86 -5.12 4.52
CA ALA A 58 -1.88 -4.33 3.30
C ALA A 58 -0.58 -4.56 2.50
N ASN A 59 -0.71 -4.46 1.18
CA ASN A 59 0.43 -4.30 0.30
C ASN A 59 0.69 -2.82 0.05
N ILE A 60 1.96 -2.42 0.02
CA ILE A 60 2.39 -1.04 -0.16
C ILE A 60 3.38 -0.99 -1.32
N TYR A 61 3.09 -0.09 -2.26
CA TYR A 61 3.90 0.13 -3.46
C TYR A 61 4.28 1.59 -3.56
N VAL A 62 5.57 1.87 -3.74
CA VAL A 62 6.08 3.24 -3.91
C VAL A 62 6.60 3.45 -5.33
N TYR A 63 6.23 4.56 -5.94
CA TYR A 63 6.58 4.91 -7.31
C TYR A 63 7.13 6.34 -7.42
N ASP A 64 7.81 6.60 -8.53
CA ASP A 64 8.40 7.91 -8.87
C ASP A 64 9.18 8.51 -7.70
N LYS A 65 10.11 7.70 -7.15
CA LYS A 65 11.03 8.04 -6.06
C LYS A 65 10.33 8.59 -4.80
N GLY A 66 9.22 7.99 -4.40
CA GLY A 66 8.47 8.38 -3.19
C GLY A 66 7.30 9.31 -3.46
N LYS A 67 7.17 9.85 -4.67
CA LYS A 67 6.11 10.80 -5.00
C LYS A 67 4.71 10.17 -5.00
N TYR A 68 4.60 8.87 -5.27
CA TYR A 68 3.33 8.15 -5.18
C TYR A 68 3.45 6.92 -4.29
N VAL A 69 2.48 6.73 -3.41
CA VAL A 69 2.35 5.56 -2.55
C VAL A 69 0.98 4.95 -2.77
N THR A 70 0.93 3.69 -3.19
CA THR A 70 -0.32 2.93 -3.33
C THR A 70 -0.44 1.92 -2.20
N ILE A 71 -1.59 1.90 -1.54
CA ILE A 71 -1.95 0.95 -0.49
C ILE A 71 -3.05 0.05 -1.04
N ALA A 72 -2.82 -1.26 -1.05
CA ALA A 72 -3.80 -2.27 -1.43
C ALA A 72 -4.19 -3.10 -0.20
N TYR A 73 -5.48 -3.15 0.14
CA TYR A 73 -6.01 -3.91 1.28
C TYR A 73 -7.50 -4.20 1.10
N LYS A 74 -8.06 -5.05 1.96
CA LYS A 74 -9.50 -5.35 2.05
C LYS A 74 -10.16 -4.37 3.04
N PRO A 75 -10.93 -3.36 2.59
CA PRO A 75 -11.47 -2.32 3.47
C PRO A 75 -12.84 -2.65 4.06
N LEU A 76 -13.52 -3.66 3.52
CA LEU A 76 -14.87 -4.07 3.93
C LEU A 76 -14.79 -5.33 4.79
N LYS A 77 -15.78 -5.50 5.67
CA LYS A 77 -15.96 -6.74 6.44
C LYS A 77 -16.59 -7.78 5.53
N ASP A 78 -16.18 -9.03 5.72
CA ASP A 78 -16.75 -10.20 5.03
C ASP A 78 -16.69 -10.11 3.48
N ASP A 79 -15.79 -9.26 2.95
CA ASP A 79 -15.53 -9.11 1.52
C ASP A 79 -14.02 -9.28 1.27
N ASP A 80 -13.71 -10.15 0.31
CA ASP A 80 -12.35 -10.45 -0.09
C ASP A 80 -11.82 -9.49 -1.17
N GLU A 81 -12.63 -8.54 -1.65
CA GLU A 81 -12.21 -7.55 -2.64
C GLU A 81 -11.05 -6.68 -2.12
N VAL A 82 -9.95 -6.68 -2.87
CA VAL A 82 -8.80 -5.81 -2.60
C VAL A 82 -8.98 -4.47 -3.32
N HIS A 83 -9.00 -3.41 -2.52
CA HIS A 83 -9.09 -2.05 -3.02
C HIS A 83 -7.71 -1.37 -3.02
N PHE A 84 -7.46 -0.58 -4.05
CA PHE A 84 -6.19 0.13 -4.27
C PHE A 84 -6.38 1.63 -4.09
N TYR A 85 -5.64 2.22 -3.16
CA TYR A 85 -5.68 3.65 -2.85
C TYR A 85 -4.31 4.28 -3.09
N THR A 86 -4.22 5.20 -4.06
CA THR A 86 -2.98 5.92 -4.35
C THR A 86 -2.98 7.32 -3.72
N TYR A 87 -1.88 7.64 -3.06
CA TYR A 87 -1.58 8.93 -2.49
C TYR A 87 -0.41 9.57 -3.23
N LYS A 88 -0.56 10.86 -3.56
CA LYS A 88 0.56 11.69 -4.00
C LYS A 88 1.17 12.38 -2.79
N ILE A 89 2.49 12.30 -2.66
CA ILE A 89 3.24 13.02 -1.64
C ILE A 89 3.64 14.39 -2.19
N THR A 90 3.14 15.45 -1.56
CA THR A 90 3.49 16.85 -1.85
C THR A 90 3.51 17.64 -0.55
N ASP A 91 4.47 18.55 -0.40
CA ASP A 91 4.56 19.47 0.74
C ASP A 91 4.42 18.75 2.10
N ASP A 92 5.15 17.65 2.24
CA ASP A 92 5.14 16.78 3.42
C ASP A 92 3.79 16.16 3.79
N LYS A 93 2.85 16.09 2.85
CA LYS A 93 1.51 15.53 3.05
C LYS A 93 1.18 14.49 1.99
N ALA A 94 0.39 13.50 2.41
CA ALA A 94 -0.21 12.52 1.51
C ALA A 94 -1.60 12.99 1.05
N HIS A 95 -1.76 13.16 -0.25
CA HIS A 95 -3.00 13.57 -0.89
C HIS A 95 -3.60 12.40 -1.67
N TYR A 96 -4.80 11.97 -1.27
CA TYR A 96 -5.50 10.90 -1.97
C TYR A 96 -5.86 11.34 -3.40
N LEU A 97 -5.45 10.54 -4.38
CA LEU A 97 -5.75 10.79 -5.78
C LEU A 97 -7.12 10.20 -6.13
N LYS A 98 -8.17 11.01 -5.95
CA LYS A 98 -9.52 10.63 -6.34
C LYS A 98 -9.59 10.39 -7.86
N ASN A 99 -10.26 9.32 -8.27
CA ASN A 99 -10.43 8.90 -9.68
C ASN A 99 -9.13 8.47 -10.39
N PHE A 100 -8.06 8.21 -9.65
CA PHE A 100 -6.87 7.58 -10.20
C PHE A 100 -7.11 6.07 -10.31
N ASN A 101 -6.71 5.47 -11.43
CA ASN A 101 -6.81 4.02 -11.61
C ASN A 101 -5.64 3.31 -10.93
N SER A 102 -5.67 3.29 -9.59
CA SER A 102 -4.61 2.77 -8.73
C SER A 102 -4.23 1.32 -9.06
N LYS A 103 -5.24 0.47 -9.34
CA LYS A 103 -5.03 -0.94 -9.70
C LYS A 103 -4.27 -1.08 -11.01
N SER A 104 -4.75 -0.43 -12.08
CA SER A 104 -4.09 -0.51 -13.39
C SER A 104 -2.70 0.11 -13.36
N TYR A 105 -2.52 1.21 -12.62
CA TYR A 105 -1.20 1.81 -12.44
C TYR A 105 -0.24 0.85 -11.74
N SER A 106 -0.69 0.16 -10.69
CA SER A 106 0.16 -0.79 -9.95
C SER A 106 0.54 -2.04 -10.76
N HIS A 107 -0.30 -2.45 -11.71
CA HIS A 107 -0.01 -3.57 -12.60
C HIS A 107 0.91 -3.16 -13.77
N ALA A 108 0.81 -1.92 -14.24
CA ALA A 108 1.55 -1.46 -15.42
C ALA A 108 2.92 -0.86 -15.11
N HIS A 109 3.21 -0.53 -13.84
CA HIS A 109 4.43 0.16 -13.44
C HIS A 109 5.24 -0.66 -12.42
N ASP A 110 6.55 -0.70 -12.62
CA ASP A 110 7.47 -1.23 -11.62
C ASP A 110 7.62 -0.25 -10.46
N ALA A 111 7.42 -0.74 -9.25
CA ALA A 111 7.55 0.03 -8.03
C ALA A 111 9.04 0.16 -7.61
N ASP A 112 9.42 1.34 -7.13
CA ASP A 112 10.74 1.63 -6.55
C ASP A 112 10.96 0.94 -5.20
N TYR A 113 9.86 0.52 -4.57
CA TYR A 113 9.79 -0.25 -3.33
C TYR A 113 8.45 -1.01 -3.26
N LYS A 114 8.48 -2.22 -2.70
CA LYS A 114 7.32 -3.07 -2.45
C LYS A 114 7.38 -3.64 -1.03
N GLU A 115 6.26 -3.63 -0.35
CA GLU A 115 6.02 -4.36 0.91
C GLU A 115 4.72 -5.14 0.72
N GLU A 116 4.81 -6.47 0.59
CA GLU A 116 3.69 -7.33 0.23
C GLU A 116 3.38 -8.27 1.39
N ASN A 117 2.31 -7.96 2.13
CA ASN A 117 1.86 -8.73 3.30
C ASN A 117 0.60 -9.57 3.02
N MET A 118 0.00 -9.40 1.85
CA MET A 118 -1.16 -10.17 1.37
C MET A 118 -0.83 -10.82 0.03
N ASN A 119 -1.31 -12.04 -0.17
CA ASN A 119 -1.37 -12.64 -1.49
C ASN A 119 -2.55 -12.04 -2.27
N LEU A 120 -2.25 -11.36 -3.36
CA LEU A 120 -3.24 -10.95 -4.34
C LEU A 120 -3.42 -12.16 -5.27
N GLU A 121 -4.37 -13.05 -4.96
CA GLU A 121 -4.80 -14.04 -5.96
C GLU A 121 -5.51 -13.28 -7.08
N GLU A 122 -4.98 -13.37 -8.31
CA GLU A 122 -5.54 -12.77 -9.53
C GLU A 122 -6.71 -13.61 -10.08
#